data_AF-A0A1G1ZMS3-F1
#
_entry.id   AF-A0A1G1ZMS3-F1
#
_cell.length_a   1.000
_cell.length_b   1.000
_cell.length_c   1.000
_cell.angle_alpha   90.00
_cell.angle_beta   90.00
_cell.angle_gamma   90.00
#
_symmetry.space_group_name_H-M   'P 1'
#
loop_
_entity.id
_entity.type
_entity.pdbx_description
1 polymer ?
#
loop_
_entity_poly.entity_id
_entity_poly.type
_entity_poly.pdbx_seq_one_letter_code
_entity_poly.pdbx_strand_id
1 'polypeptide(L)'
;MCQAYEAEKRLFNKIMGIACIKGFAAARAGKLKKLNPYHKLYEKGMREMWDDGWECWRDKILPWALEVVYHERGDVIGGAEARISFKKNRFLPHDLESIVECYRA
;
A
#
# COMPACT_ATOMS: atom_id res chain seq x y z
N MET A 1 -25.03 -2.61 13.27
CA MET A 1 -24.33 -2.38 11.98
C MET A 1 -25.07 -3.12 10.89
N CYS A 2 -25.36 -2.48 9.75
CA CYS A 2 -25.97 -3.18 8.61
C CYS A 2 -24.87 -3.81 7.72
N GLN A 3 -25.18 -4.94 7.09
CA GLN A 3 -24.24 -5.66 6.23
C GLN A 3 -23.78 -4.83 5.02
N ALA A 4 -24.65 -3.96 4.49
CA ALA A 4 -24.33 -3.09 3.36
C ALA A 4 -23.21 -2.10 3.68
N TYR A 5 -23.28 -1.43 4.84
CA TYR A 5 -22.25 -0.49 5.28
C TYR A 5 -20.89 -1.16 5.45
N GLU A 6 -20.86 -2.36 6.03
CA GLU A 6 -19.61 -3.13 6.19
C GLU A 6 -19.01 -3.54 4.84
N ALA A 7 -19.85 -3.87 3.85
CA ALA A 7 -19.38 -4.18 2.49
C ALA A 7 -18.80 -2.94 1.80
N GLU A 8 -19.46 -1.79 1.89
CA GLU A 8 -18.98 -0.51 1.35
C GLU A 8 -17.66 -0.09 1.99
N LYS A 9 -17.55 -0.21 3.31
CA LYS A 9 -16.32 0.09 4.05
C LYS A 9 -15.16 -0.80 3.60
N ARG A 10 -15.38 -2.10 3.41
CA ARG A 10 -14.36 -3.02 2.89
C ARG A 10 -13.94 -2.64 1.47
N LEU A 11 -14.91 -2.31 0.60
CA LEU A 11 -14.63 -1.87 -0.75
C LEU A 11 -13.79 -0.59 -0.75
N PHE A 12 -14.17 0.40 0.06
CA PHE A 12 -13.44 1.65 0.21
C PHE A 12 -11.98 1.40 0.63
N ASN A 13 -11.78 0.61 1.69
CA ASN A 13 -10.44 0.25 2.17
C ASN A 13 -9.63 -0.48 1.09
N LYS A 14 -10.25 -1.40 0.35
CA LYS A 14 -9.58 -2.12 -0.75
C LYS A 14 -9.08 -1.16 -1.83
N ILE A 15 -9.91 -0.21 -2.26
CA ILE A 15 -9.52 0.72 -3.33
C ILE A 15 -8.44 1.70 -2.82
N MET A 16 -8.55 2.19 -1.58
CA MET A 16 -7.51 3.01 -0.95
C MET A 16 -6.18 2.27 -0.81
N GLY A 17 -6.23 0.99 -0.44
CA GLY A 17 -5.05 0.12 -0.38
C GLY A 17 -4.37 -0.04 -1.75
N ILE A 18 -5.14 -0.19 -2.83
CA ILE A 18 -4.59 -0.24 -4.20
C ILE A 18 -3.85 1.06 -4.55
N ALA A 19 -4.41 2.23 -4.23
CA ALA A 19 -3.77 3.51 -4.49
C ALA A 19 -2.44 3.63 -3.71
N CYS A 20 -2.44 3.22 -2.44
CA CYS A 20 -1.24 3.17 -1.59
C CYS A 20 -0.16 2.26 -2.18
N ILE A 21 -0.49 1.02 -2.58
CA ILE A 21 0.47 0.09 -3.18
C ILE A 21 1.04 0.64 -4.49
N LYS A 22 0.23 1.29 -5.32
CA LYS A 22 0.70 1.96 -6.55
C LYS A 22 1.68 3.08 -6.26
N GLY A 23 1.43 3.90 -5.24
CA GLY A 23 2.34 4.96 -4.82
C GLY A 23 3.68 4.43 -4.36
N PHE A 24 3.63 3.38 -3.54
CA PHE A 24 4.81 2.67 -3.06
C PHE A 24 5.63 2.04 -4.21
N ALA A 25 4.96 1.37 -5.15
CA ALA A 25 5.60 0.81 -6.35
C ALA A 25 6.23 1.90 -7.24
N ALA A 26 5.56 3.04 -7.39
CA ALA A 26 6.06 4.18 -8.15
C ALA A 26 7.33 4.78 -7.53
N ALA A 27 7.36 4.96 -6.21
CA ALA A 27 8.54 5.43 -5.49
C ALA A 27 9.71 4.46 -5.61
N ARG A 28 9.44 3.15 -5.52
CA ARG A 28 10.42 2.09 -5.77
C ARG A 28 11.02 2.16 -7.17
N ALA A 29 10.19 2.42 -8.18
CA ALA A 29 10.63 2.58 -9.56
C ALA A 29 11.31 3.93 -9.85
N GLY A 30 11.47 4.81 -8.85
CA GLY A 30 12.08 6.13 -9.01
C GLY A 30 11.17 7.17 -9.69
N LYS A 31 9.86 6.92 -9.79
CA LYS A 31 8.91 7.92 -10.32
C LYS A 31 8.78 9.09 -9.34
N LEU A 32 8.73 10.31 -9.89
CA LEU A 32 8.59 11.54 -9.09
C LEU A 32 7.17 11.63 -8.48
N LYS A 33 7.06 12.07 -7.22
CA LYS A 33 5.77 12.25 -6.53
C LYS A 33 4.77 13.12 -7.31
N LYS A 34 5.25 14.15 -8.01
CA LYS A 34 4.40 15.05 -8.85
C LYS A 34 3.70 14.34 -10.02
N LEU A 35 4.13 13.12 -10.37
CA LEU A 35 3.51 12.27 -11.38
C LEU A 35 2.42 11.35 -10.79
N ASN A 36 1.92 11.63 -9.59
CA ASN A 36 0.75 10.98 -9.01
C ASN A 36 -0.42 11.04 -10.01
N PRO A 37 -0.98 9.90 -10.46
CA PRO A 37 -1.98 9.88 -11.53
C PRO A 37 -3.37 10.41 -11.11
N TYR A 38 -3.63 10.59 -9.82
CA TYR A 38 -4.94 10.96 -9.29
C TYR A 38 -5.12 12.49 -9.25
N HIS A 39 -5.42 13.10 -10.39
CA HIS A 39 -5.47 14.56 -10.53
C HIS A 39 -6.86 15.18 -10.36
N LYS A 40 -7.93 14.38 -10.36
CA LYS A 40 -9.30 14.92 -10.34
C LYS A 40 -9.75 15.25 -8.91
N LEU A 41 -10.64 16.23 -8.78
CA LEU A 41 -11.13 16.72 -7.47
C LEU A 41 -11.82 15.62 -6.64
N TYR A 42 -12.56 14.72 -7.29
CA TYR A 42 -13.25 13.61 -6.62
C TYR A 42 -12.32 12.43 -6.25
N GLU A 43 -11.04 12.49 -6.65
CA GLU A 43 -10.04 11.45 -6.37
C GLU A 43 -9.15 11.80 -5.17
N LYS A 44 -9.52 12.82 -4.38
CA LYS A 44 -8.70 13.32 -3.26
C LYS A 44 -8.18 12.19 -2.36
N GLY A 45 -9.05 11.27 -1.94
CA GLY A 45 -8.64 10.12 -1.12
C GLY A 45 -7.62 9.21 -1.80
N MET A 46 -7.77 8.93 -3.10
CA MET A 46 -6.81 8.12 -3.85
C MET A 46 -5.46 8.82 -3.99
N ARG A 47 -5.48 10.13 -4.22
CA ARG A 47 -4.27 10.95 -4.29
C ARG A 47 -3.49 10.89 -2.98
N GLU A 48 -4.18 11.11 -1.86
CA GLU A 48 -3.59 11.07 -0.52
C GLU A 48 -3.00 9.69 -0.21
N MET A 49 -3.72 8.61 -0.53
CA MET A 49 -3.23 7.25 -0.30
C MET A 49 -2.05 6.90 -1.20
N TRP A 50 -2.06 7.32 -2.47
CA TRP A 50 -0.90 7.16 -3.36
C TRP A 50 0.31 7.93 -2.82
N ASP A 51 0.11 9.17 -2.38
CA ASP A 51 1.18 9.98 -1.79
C ASP A 51 1.76 9.33 -0.53
N ASP A 52 0.91 8.81 0.35
CA ASP A 52 1.29 8.08 1.56
C ASP A 52 2.12 6.83 1.24
N GLY A 53 1.67 6.03 0.26
CA GLY A 53 2.43 4.87 -0.23
C GLY A 53 3.79 5.26 -0.81
N TRP A 54 3.84 6.36 -1.58
CA TRP A 54 5.09 6.89 -2.13
C TRP A 54 6.08 7.27 -1.01
N GLU A 55 5.58 7.91 0.05
CA GLU A 55 6.37 8.31 1.22
C GLU A 55 6.82 7.11 2.05
N CYS A 56 5.99 6.08 2.20
CA CYS A 56 6.36 4.84 2.88
C CYS A 56 7.65 4.22 2.32
N TRP A 57 7.81 4.17 0.99
CA TRP A 57 9.07 3.69 0.37
C TRP A 57 10.27 4.58 0.71
N ARG A 58 10.10 5.91 0.61
CA ARG A 58 11.13 6.89 0.94
C ARG A 58 11.61 6.69 2.38
N ASP A 59 10.66 6.60 3.30
CA ASP A 59 10.88 6.61 4.75
C ASP A 59 11.17 5.20 5.32
N LYS A 60 11.23 4.18 4.45
CA LYS A 60 11.45 2.77 4.81
C LYS A 60 10.40 2.24 5.80
N ILE A 61 9.15 2.63 5.59
CA ILE A 61 7.97 2.16 6.32
C ILE A 61 7.22 1.19 5.41
N LEU A 62 6.84 0.03 5.95
CA LEU A 62 5.98 -0.89 5.23
C LEU A 62 4.54 -0.30 5.24
N PRO A 63 3.91 -0.06 4.08
CA PRO A 63 2.59 0.54 4.05
C PRO A 63 1.54 -0.41 4.64
N TRP A 64 0.55 0.16 5.34
CA TRP A 64 -0.55 -0.58 5.96
C TRP A 64 -1.25 -1.52 4.97
N ALA A 65 -1.37 -1.11 3.71
CA ALA A 65 -2.03 -1.88 2.65
C ALA A 65 -1.33 -3.22 2.36
N LEU A 66 -0.01 -3.30 2.58
CA LEU A 66 0.74 -4.56 2.50
C LEU A 66 0.70 -5.33 3.82
N GLU A 67 0.64 -4.65 4.97
CA GLU A 67 0.52 -5.30 6.29
C GLU A 67 -0.81 -6.07 6.45
N VAL A 68 -1.88 -5.57 5.82
CA VAL A 68 -3.19 -6.24 5.81
C VAL A 68 -3.10 -7.68 5.32
N VAL A 69 -2.19 -7.99 4.39
CA VAL A 69 -2.00 -9.35 3.85
C VAL A 69 -1.67 -10.36 4.96
N TYR A 70 -0.83 -9.96 5.92
CA TYR A 70 -0.48 -10.80 7.06
C TYR A 70 -1.59 -10.84 8.11
N HIS A 71 -2.24 -9.70 8.36
CA HIS A 71 -3.37 -9.63 9.28
C HIS A 71 -4.54 -10.53 8.87
N GLU A 72 -4.89 -10.54 7.58
CA GLU A 72 -5.96 -11.40 7.03
C GLU A 72 -5.63 -12.89 7.12
N ARG A 73 -4.34 -13.25 7.15
CA ARG A 73 -3.86 -14.63 7.36
C ARG A 73 -3.69 -15.00 8.83
N GLY A 74 -3.81 -14.04 9.76
CA GLY A 74 -3.48 -14.23 11.17
C GLY A 74 -1.98 -14.36 11.46
N ASP A 75 -1.11 -14.01 10.50
CA ASP A 75 0.33 -14.18 10.61
C ASP A 75 1.02 -12.93 11.20
N VAL A 76 0.86 -12.75 12.51
CA VAL A 76 1.42 -11.59 13.22
C VAL A 76 2.96 -11.55 13.18
N ILE A 77 3.60 -12.73 13.23
CA ILE A 77 5.06 -12.84 13.24
C ILE A 77 5.61 -12.46 11.86
N GLY A 78 5.07 -13.01 10.77
CA GLY A 78 5.49 -12.69 9.41
C GLY A 78 5.33 -11.19 9.10
N GLY A 79 4.24 -10.57 9.55
CA GLY A 79 4.05 -9.12 9.41
C GLY A 79 5.11 -8.30 10.15
N ALA A 80 5.51 -8.71 11.36
CA ALA A 80 6.57 -8.03 12.11
C ALA A 80 7.94 -8.20 11.46
N GLU A 81 8.26 -9.39 10.97
CA GLU A 81 9.50 -9.68 10.23
C GLU A 81 9.59 -8.88 8.94
N ALA A 82 8.49 -8.78 8.18
CA ALA A 82 8.40 -7.98 6.97
C ALA A 82 8.70 -6.50 7.25
N ARG A 83 8.08 -5.92 8.30
CA ARG A 83 8.37 -4.54 8.73
C ARG A 83 9.84 -4.31 9.06
N ILE A 84 10.44 -5.21 9.85
CA ILE A 84 11.84 -5.11 10.28
C ILE A 84 12.77 -5.22 9.08
N SER A 85 12.55 -6.21 8.21
CA SER A 85 13.35 -6.45 7.02
C SER A 85 13.30 -5.26 6.05
N PHE A 86 12.10 -4.73 5.81
CA PHE A 86 11.91 -3.57 4.96
C PHE A 86 12.58 -2.32 5.52
N LYS A 87 12.41 -2.04 6.82
CA LYS A 87 13.04 -0.89 7.48
C LYS A 87 14.56 -0.93 7.39
N LYS A 88 15.15 -2.12 7.55
CA LYS A 88 16.60 -2.32 7.51
C LYS A 88 17.16 -2.19 6.09
N ASN A 89 16.59 -2.96 5.16
CA ASN A 89 17.23 -3.24 3.86
C ASN A 89 16.36 -2.91 2.64
N ARG A 90 15.14 -2.40 2.83
CA ARG A 90 14.10 -2.30 1.78
C ARG A 90 13.77 -3.63 1.11
N PHE A 91 14.03 -4.74 1.79
CA PHE A 91 13.67 -6.06 1.32
C PHE A 91 12.21 -6.35 1.66
N LEU A 92 11.47 -6.86 0.68
CA LEU A 92 10.11 -7.35 0.87
C LEU A 92 10.11 -8.87 0.73
N PRO A 93 9.35 -9.60 1.57
CA PRO A 93 9.05 -11.00 1.34
C PRO A 93 8.44 -11.24 -0.04
N HIS A 94 8.64 -12.44 -0.60
CA HIS A 94 8.29 -12.77 -1.99
C HIS A 94 6.80 -12.55 -2.33
N ASP A 95 5.91 -12.81 -1.37
CA ASP A 95 4.47 -12.59 -1.54
C ASP A 95 4.13 -11.10 -1.64
N LEU A 96 4.75 -10.25 -0.82
CA LEU A 96 4.60 -8.79 -0.93
C LEU A 96 5.25 -8.25 -2.20
N GLU A 97 6.43 -8.76 -2.59
CA GLU A 97 7.08 -8.41 -3.87
C GLU A 97 6.15 -8.66 -5.05
N SER A 98 5.53 -9.83 -5.09
CA SER A 98 4.60 -10.22 -6.16
C SER A 98 3.40 -9.26 -6.26
N ILE A 99 2.89 -8.80 -5.10
CA ILE A 99 1.81 -7.82 -5.05
C ILE A 99 2.28 -6.47 -5.60
N VAL A 100 3.43 -5.96 -5.17
CA VAL A 100 3.97 -4.67 -5.59
C VAL A 100 4.25 -4.65 -7.10
N GLU A 101 4.82 -5.72 -7.65
CA GLU A 101 5.13 -5.82 -9.08
C GLU A 101 3.88 -5.79 -9.97
N CYS A 102 2.74 -6.34 -9.52
CA CYS A 102 1.47 -6.22 -10.24
C CYS A 102 1.01 -4.75 -10.45
N TYR A 103 1.52 -3.81 -9.65
CA TYR A 103 1.13 -2.40 -9.68
C TYR A 103 2.23 -1.45 -10.18
N ARG A 104 3.33 -1.98 -10.72
CA ARG A 104 4.50 -1.19 -11.13
C ARG A 104 4.32 -0.39 -12.44
N ALA A 105 3.22 -0.63 -13.18
CA ALA A 105 2.91 0.05 -14.45
C ALA A 105 2.98 1.58 -14.36
#